data_AF-A0A4V3CG80-F1
#
_entry.id   AF-A0A4V3CG80-F1
#
_cell.length_a   1.000
_cell.length_b   1.000
_cell.length_c   1.000
_cell.angle_alpha   90.00
_cell.angle_beta   90.00
_cell.angle_gamma   90.00
#
_symmetry.space_group_name_H-M   'P 1'
#
loop_
_entity.id
_entity.type
_entity.pdbx_description
1 polymer ?
#
loop_
_entity_poly.entity_id
_entity_poly.type
_entity_poly.pdbx_seq_one_letter_code
_entity_poly.pdbx_strand_id
1 'polypeptide(L)'
;MDLRQYQQFLNDPVRLLSRGNVSQLRFNGTLSNVKNAVMRVIDQGGTYRIRYKYSKSRVTPVTIKYDDTGIPQTSAIWVSRTPPNGIGDYRKDRAYYLEWGSNNAYAIELGAEAQLFFTAELTGCGILIFSAGEKLIVVHQNIQVDPIPQNAFQKIFESDSAKQQRNRDHSNLVRVQTLHKVALDIVDQMPSITRGAQISVKDYGDKARIFGIKRHGAWRLYINKPNGNRGYQTELIYEQ
;
A
#
# COMPACT_ATOMS: atom_id res chain seq x y z
N MET A 1 20.56 7.51 7.22
CA MET A 1 19.91 7.03 8.45
C MET A 1 20.97 6.40 9.34
N ASP A 2 21.28 7.07 10.43
CA ASP A 2 22.12 6.51 11.49
C ASP A 2 21.39 5.37 12.24
N LEU A 3 22.06 4.73 13.21
CA LEU A 3 21.48 3.61 13.94
C LEU A 3 20.32 4.05 14.85
N ARG A 4 20.41 5.25 15.43
CA ARG A 4 19.44 5.79 16.37
C ARG A 4 18.13 6.12 15.66
N GLN A 5 18.19 6.78 14.50
CA GLN A 5 17.04 7.09 13.65
C GLN A 5 16.35 5.82 13.16
N TYR A 6 17.12 4.80 12.80
CA TYR A 6 16.58 3.52 12.38
C TYR A 6 15.88 2.77 13.52
N GLN A 7 16.49 2.73 14.71
CA GLN A 7 15.83 2.19 15.90
C GLN A 7 14.56 2.98 16.25
N GLN A 8 14.57 4.30 16.11
CA GLN A 8 13.37 5.12 16.32
C GLN A 8 12.29 4.83 15.28
N PHE A 9 12.65 4.62 14.00
CA PHE A 9 11.69 4.19 12.98
C PHE A 9 11.07 2.85 13.33
N LEU A 10 11.90 1.88 13.76
CA LEU A 10 11.42 0.58 14.20
C LEU A 10 10.55 0.67 15.44
N ASN A 11 10.83 1.59 16.38
CA ASN A 11 10.19 1.71 17.71
C ASN A 11 9.01 2.69 17.79
N ASP A 12 8.91 3.69 16.93
CA ASP A 12 7.78 4.62 16.88
C ASP A 12 7.74 5.34 15.51
N PRO A 13 7.32 4.63 14.45
CA PRO A 13 7.28 5.21 13.11
C PRO A 13 6.27 6.35 13.02
N VAL A 14 5.19 6.33 13.82
CA VAL A 14 4.18 7.40 13.85
C VAL A 14 4.80 8.68 14.37
N ARG A 15 5.49 8.66 15.51
CA ARG A 15 6.17 9.85 16.03
C ARG A 15 7.25 10.33 15.08
N LEU A 16 8.05 9.42 14.53
CA LEU A 16 9.14 9.77 13.63
C LEU A 16 8.63 10.44 12.35
N LEU A 17 7.57 9.90 11.74
CA LEU A 17 7.01 10.33 10.46
C LEU A 17 5.88 11.37 10.56
N SER A 18 5.40 11.74 11.75
CA SER A 18 4.30 12.71 11.90
C SER A 18 4.68 13.97 12.68
N ARG A 19 5.82 14.00 13.38
CA ARG A 19 6.18 15.13 14.27
C ARG A 19 7.62 15.65 14.07
N GLY A 20 8.42 14.99 13.25
CA GLY A 20 9.80 15.39 12.99
C GLY A 20 9.95 16.19 11.70
N ASN A 21 11.19 16.47 11.31
CA ASN A 21 11.50 16.97 9.97
C ASN A 21 11.05 15.97 8.89
N VAL A 22 10.83 14.70 9.27
CA VAL A 22 10.33 13.64 8.40
C VAL A 22 8.82 13.55 8.43
N SER A 23 8.24 13.58 7.24
CA SER A 23 6.81 13.37 7.06
C SER A 23 6.48 12.20 6.13
N GLN A 24 7.39 11.81 5.22
CA GLN A 24 7.04 10.97 4.08
C GLN A 24 7.91 9.69 3.97
N LEU A 25 7.30 8.58 3.56
CA LEU A 25 8.00 7.40 3.03
C LEU A 25 8.13 7.52 1.49
N ARG A 26 9.31 7.26 0.94
CA ARG A 26 9.59 7.20 -0.51
C ARG A 26 10.14 5.82 -0.85
N PHE A 27 9.70 5.26 -1.97
CA PHE A 27 10.17 3.96 -2.43
C PHE A 27 10.76 4.12 -3.83
N ASN A 28 12.06 3.85 -3.98
CA ASN A 28 12.76 3.89 -5.25
C ASN A 28 12.84 2.47 -5.83
N GLY A 29 11.94 2.17 -6.76
CA GLY A 29 12.00 0.98 -7.60
C GLY A 29 10.66 0.27 -7.79
N THR A 30 10.55 -0.47 -8.88
CA THR A 30 9.45 -1.42 -9.12
C THR A 30 10.01 -2.81 -8.91
N LEU A 31 9.43 -3.59 -8.00
CA LEU A 31 9.96 -4.90 -7.62
C LEU A 31 9.40 -6.04 -8.50
N SER A 32 9.34 -5.88 -9.81
CA SER A 32 8.54 -6.70 -10.72
C SER A 32 9.14 -8.05 -11.16
N ASN A 33 10.40 -8.35 -10.84
CA ASN A 33 11.10 -9.51 -11.43
C ASN A 33 11.02 -10.81 -10.59
N VAL A 34 9.90 -11.06 -9.92
CA VAL A 34 9.72 -12.28 -9.10
C VAL A 34 8.44 -13.00 -9.51
N LYS A 35 8.59 -14.17 -10.15
CA LYS A 35 7.46 -15.03 -10.54
C LYS A 35 7.47 -16.32 -9.73
N ASN A 36 6.85 -16.31 -8.55
CA ASN A 36 6.41 -17.52 -7.84
C ASN A 36 4.99 -17.26 -7.36
N ALA A 37 4.01 -17.31 -8.26
CA ALA A 37 2.65 -17.03 -7.87
C ALA A 37 1.61 -17.91 -8.54
N VAL A 38 0.56 -18.23 -7.78
CA VAL A 38 -0.64 -18.88 -8.26
C VAL A 38 -1.57 -17.81 -8.80
N MET A 39 -1.96 -17.94 -10.07
CA MET A 39 -2.93 -17.05 -10.69
C MET A 39 -4.33 -17.66 -10.64
N ARG A 40 -5.33 -16.92 -10.15
CA ARG A 40 -6.74 -17.29 -10.24
C ARG A 40 -7.53 -16.16 -10.86
N VAL A 41 -8.43 -16.47 -11.78
CA VAL A 41 -9.37 -15.48 -12.33
C VAL A 41 -10.66 -15.59 -11.54
N ILE A 42 -11.18 -14.45 -11.07
CA ILE A 42 -12.55 -14.36 -10.56
C ILE A 42 -13.35 -13.47 -11.50
N ASP A 43 -14.43 -14.03 -12.04
CA ASP A 43 -15.40 -13.34 -12.87
C ASP A 43 -16.58 -12.93 -11.97
N GLN A 44 -16.71 -11.64 -11.63
CA GLN A 44 -17.67 -11.17 -10.62
C GLN A 44 -18.94 -10.52 -11.21
N GLY A 45 -19.58 -11.16 -12.19
CA GLY A 45 -20.96 -10.85 -12.63
C GLY A 45 -21.21 -9.39 -13.06
N GLY A 46 -20.14 -8.66 -13.38
CA GLY A 46 -20.07 -7.25 -13.71
C GLY A 46 -18.70 -6.98 -14.32
N THR A 47 -18.58 -5.88 -15.08
CA THR A 47 -17.65 -5.62 -16.20
C THR A 47 -16.14 -5.85 -15.98
N TYR A 48 -15.67 -6.18 -14.77
CA TYR A 48 -14.24 -6.24 -14.43
C TYR A 48 -13.81 -7.63 -13.95
N ARG A 49 -13.05 -8.33 -14.81
CA ARG A 49 -12.37 -9.59 -14.45
C ARG A 49 -11.12 -9.29 -13.63
N ILE A 50 -11.01 -9.91 -12.45
CA ILE A 50 -9.86 -9.73 -11.57
C ILE A 50 -9.00 -10.99 -11.58
N ARG A 51 -7.70 -10.79 -11.73
CA ARG A 51 -6.71 -11.86 -11.59
C ARG A 51 -6.05 -11.77 -10.21
N TYR A 52 -6.20 -12.80 -9.40
CA TYR A 52 -5.50 -12.97 -8.15
C TYR A 52 -4.14 -13.57 -8.43
N LYS A 53 -3.10 -13.00 -7.84
CA LYS A 53 -1.75 -13.50 -7.85
C LYS A 53 -1.31 -13.70 -6.39
N TYR A 54 -1.32 -14.94 -5.92
CA TYR A 54 -0.80 -15.28 -4.58
C TYR A 54 0.65 -15.72 -4.69
N SER A 55 1.57 -15.07 -3.99
CA SER A 55 2.97 -15.49 -3.90
C SER A 55 3.29 -15.97 -2.49
N LYS A 56 3.99 -17.11 -2.37
CA LYS A 56 4.75 -17.36 -1.13
C LYS A 56 5.71 -16.20 -0.95
N SER A 57 5.79 -15.71 0.27
CA SER A 57 6.36 -14.41 0.58
C SER A 57 7.83 -14.37 0.27
N ARG A 58 8.23 -13.44 -0.61
CA ARG A 58 9.63 -13.27 -0.97
C ARG A 58 10.20 -12.07 -0.24
N VAL A 59 11.06 -12.35 0.73
CA VAL A 59 11.86 -11.34 1.39
C VAL A 59 12.92 -10.83 0.43
N THR A 60 13.01 -9.52 0.28
CA THR A 60 14.07 -8.88 -0.50
C THR A 60 14.90 -7.98 0.40
N PRO A 61 16.24 -7.97 0.28
CA PRO A 61 17.03 -6.91 0.88
C PRO A 61 16.61 -5.55 0.34
N VAL A 62 16.41 -4.61 1.26
CA VAL A 62 16.14 -3.20 1.00
C VAL A 62 17.15 -2.35 1.74
N THR A 63 17.33 -1.15 1.25
CA THR A 63 18.24 -0.14 1.76
C THR A 63 17.40 1.06 2.14
N ILE A 64 17.49 1.46 3.40
CA ILE A 64 16.70 2.54 3.99
C ILE A 64 17.61 3.75 4.22
N LYS A 65 17.20 4.89 3.69
CA LYS A 65 17.86 6.19 3.87
C LYS A 65 16.95 7.14 4.62
N TYR A 66 17.57 8.08 5.30
CA TYR A 66 16.93 9.24 5.91
C TYR A 66 17.65 10.46 5.35
N ASP A 67 16.92 11.40 4.76
CA ASP A 67 17.46 12.68 4.30
C ASP A 67 16.85 13.79 5.15
N ASP A 68 17.62 14.34 6.11
CA ASP A 68 17.29 15.63 6.72
C ASP A 68 17.72 16.73 5.75
N THR A 69 16.78 17.49 5.21
CA THR A 69 17.12 18.59 4.30
C THR A 69 17.47 19.87 5.07
N GLY A 70 17.32 19.89 6.41
CA GLY A 70 17.46 21.10 7.22
C GLY A 70 16.38 22.17 6.96
N ILE A 71 15.43 21.88 6.06
CA ILE A 71 14.29 22.73 5.72
C ILE A 71 13.06 22.17 6.46
N PRO A 72 12.27 23.01 7.16
CA PRO A 72 11.05 22.57 7.81
C PRO A 72 10.12 21.84 6.81
N GLN A 73 9.73 20.61 7.14
CA GLN A 73 8.73 19.74 6.47
C GLN A 73 9.17 18.80 5.32
N THR A 74 10.42 18.79 4.82
CA THR A 74 10.74 17.99 3.60
C THR A 74 11.64 16.76 3.78
N SER A 75 11.86 16.28 5.00
CA SER A 75 12.65 15.05 5.18
C SER A 75 11.82 13.81 4.84
N ALA A 76 12.45 12.83 4.19
CA ALA A 76 11.78 11.59 3.77
C ALA A 76 12.62 10.36 4.15
N ILE A 77 11.94 9.26 4.47
CA ILE A 77 12.56 7.94 4.54
C ILE A 77 12.52 7.33 3.15
N TRP A 78 13.67 7.06 2.57
CA TRP A 78 13.77 6.39 1.28
C TRP A 78 13.99 4.89 1.49
N VAL A 79 13.30 4.07 0.72
CA VAL A 79 13.48 2.62 0.68
C VAL A 79 13.81 2.24 -0.75
N SER A 80 14.92 1.56 -0.97
CA SER A 80 15.39 1.15 -2.30
C SER A 80 15.91 -0.28 -2.29
N ARG A 81 15.90 -0.97 -3.43
CA ARG A 81 16.65 -2.24 -3.58
C ARG A 81 18.13 -2.02 -3.80
N THR A 82 18.46 -1.00 -4.58
CA THR A 82 19.85 -0.70 -4.95
C THR A 82 20.28 0.51 -4.14
N PRO A 83 21.42 0.44 -3.42
CA PRO A 83 22.00 1.63 -2.81
C PRO A 83 22.19 2.70 -3.89
N PRO A 84 21.63 3.92 -3.72
CA PRO A 84 22.03 5.06 -4.54
C PRO A 84 23.53 5.29 -4.38
N ASN A 85 24.19 5.87 -5.39
CA ASN A 85 25.65 6.01 -5.59
C ASN A 85 26.48 6.60 -4.42
N GLY A 86 26.45 6.00 -3.23
CA GLY A 86 27.28 6.33 -2.06
C GLY A 86 26.91 7.60 -1.28
N ILE A 87 25.90 8.38 -1.68
CA ILE A 87 25.57 9.63 -1.00
C ILE A 87 24.66 9.37 0.21
N GLY A 88 25.21 9.46 1.42
CA GLY A 88 24.49 9.44 2.72
C GLY A 88 24.55 8.09 3.45
N ASP A 89 24.13 8.09 4.73
CA ASP A 89 24.07 6.87 5.53
C ASP A 89 22.88 6.00 5.14
N TYR A 90 23.10 4.70 4.96
CA TYR A 90 22.05 3.75 4.64
C TYR A 90 22.03 2.57 5.60
N ARG A 91 20.83 2.04 5.87
CA ARG A 91 20.63 0.80 6.62
C ARG A 91 20.10 -0.26 5.69
N LYS A 92 20.87 -1.34 5.52
CA LYS A 92 20.44 -2.52 4.79
C LYS A 92 19.63 -3.41 5.73
N ASP A 93 18.43 -3.77 5.32
CA ASP A 93 17.56 -4.68 6.04
C ASP A 93 16.74 -5.54 5.07
N ARG A 94 16.02 -6.53 5.59
CA ARG A 94 15.13 -7.41 4.84
C ARG A 94 13.70 -6.93 4.98
N ALA A 95 12.99 -6.87 3.86
CA ALA A 95 11.57 -6.55 3.85
C ALA A 95 10.77 -7.47 2.93
N TYR A 96 9.53 -7.71 3.33
CA TYR A 96 8.48 -8.14 2.43
C TYR A 96 8.05 -6.96 1.56
N TYR A 97 7.79 -7.22 0.28
CA TYR A 97 7.26 -6.21 -0.61
C TYR A 97 6.05 -6.76 -1.36
N LEU A 98 4.95 -6.01 -1.31
CA LEU A 98 3.75 -6.30 -2.07
C LEU A 98 3.70 -5.41 -3.32
N GLU A 99 3.93 -6.05 -4.45
CA GLU A 99 3.83 -5.44 -5.77
C GLU A 99 2.38 -5.13 -6.17
N TRP A 100 2.22 -4.50 -7.33
CA TRP A 100 0.94 -4.20 -7.93
C TRP A 100 1.00 -4.29 -9.45
N GLY A 101 -0.17 -4.28 -10.07
CA GLY A 101 -0.35 -4.26 -11.51
C GLY A 101 -1.83 -4.05 -11.83
N SER A 102 -2.12 -3.45 -12.99
CA SER A 102 -3.50 -3.16 -13.41
C SER A 102 -4.34 -4.44 -13.55
N ASN A 103 -5.58 -4.40 -13.06
CA ASN A 103 -6.56 -5.50 -13.11
C ASN A 103 -6.06 -6.78 -12.44
N ASN A 104 -5.34 -6.62 -11.33
CA ASN A 104 -4.81 -7.73 -10.54
C ASN A 104 -4.97 -7.45 -9.04
N ALA A 105 -5.08 -8.52 -8.26
CA ALA A 105 -4.97 -8.52 -6.81
C ALA A 105 -3.76 -9.37 -6.41
N TYR A 106 -2.78 -8.77 -5.76
CA TYR A 106 -1.56 -9.44 -5.30
C TYR A 106 -1.69 -9.75 -3.83
N ALA A 107 -1.38 -10.97 -3.39
CA ALA A 107 -1.43 -11.35 -1.99
C ALA A 107 -0.07 -11.84 -1.50
N ILE A 108 0.27 -11.50 -0.26
CA ILE A 108 1.49 -11.94 0.44
C ILE A 108 1.17 -12.32 1.89
N GLU A 109 1.86 -13.33 2.40
CA GLU A 109 1.73 -13.81 3.78
C GLU A 109 2.97 -13.41 4.61
N LEU A 110 2.87 -12.43 5.51
CA LEU A 110 4.03 -11.95 6.25
C LEU A 110 4.51 -12.98 7.28
N GLY A 111 5.69 -13.56 7.05
CA GLY A 111 6.32 -14.57 7.91
C GLY A 111 7.28 -14.02 8.98
N ALA A 112 8.31 -14.80 9.30
CA ALA A 112 9.33 -14.49 10.31
C ALA A 112 10.66 -13.99 9.71
N GLU A 113 10.82 -14.08 8.40
CA GLU A 113 12.07 -13.89 7.67
C GLU A 113 12.47 -12.41 7.50
N ALA A 114 11.55 -11.49 7.76
CA ALA A 114 11.77 -10.05 7.72
C ALA A 114 11.00 -9.36 8.83
N GLN A 115 11.51 -8.22 9.27
CA GLN A 115 10.84 -7.35 10.24
C GLN A 115 10.13 -6.16 9.59
N LEU A 116 10.28 -6.00 8.28
CA LEU A 116 9.69 -4.89 7.52
C LEU A 116 8.76 -5.41 6.42
N PHE A 117 7.76 -4.61 6.12
CA PHE A 117 6.84 -4.79 5.00
C PHE A 117 6.61 -3.46 4.30
N PHE A 118 6.51 -3.46 2.97
CA PHE A 118 6.17 -2.28 2.18
C PHE A 118 5.25 -2.65 1.02
N THR A 119 4.31 -1.77 0.70
CA THR A 119 3.57 -1.83 -0.56
C THR A 119 4.20 -0.90 -1.59
N ALA A 120 3.87 -1.11 -2.86
CA ALA A 120 3.94 -0.03 -3.82
C ALA A 120 3.03 1.17 -3.41
N GLU A 121 3.26 2.35 -4.01
CA GLU A 121 2.37 3.50 -3.80
C GLU A 121 0.94 3.15 -4.26
N LEU A 122 -0.03 3.43 -3.39
CA LEU A 122 -1.45 3.27 -3.65
C LEU A 122 -1.96 4.52 -4.37
N THR A 123 -2.49 4.35 -5.57
CA THR A 123 -3.13 5.41 -6.37
C THR A 123 -4.53 4.94 -6.74
N GLY A 124 -5.49 5.22 -5.86
CA GLY A 124 -6.84 4.64 -5.93
C GLY A 124 -6.91 3.10 -5.80
N CYS A 125 -5.84 2.43 -5.36
CA CYS A 125 -5.82 0.98 -5.13
C CYS A 125 -6.50 0.61 -3.79
N GLY A 126 -6.82 -0.67 -3.62
CA GLY A 126 -7.38 -1.23 -2.39
C GLY A 126 -6.38 -2.13 -1.68
N ILE A 127 -6.38 -2.10 -0.35
CA ILE A 127 -5.62 -3.04 0.50
C ILE A 127 -6.59 -3.81 1.39
N LEU A 128 -6.41 -5.13 1.43
CA LEU A 128 -7.03 -5.99 2.44
C LEU A 128 -5.96 -6.55 3.35
N ILE A 129 -6.29 -6.69 4.62
CA ILE A 129 -5.42 -7.25 5.65
C ILE A 129 -6.23 -8.33 6.34
N PHE A 130 -5.67 -9.52 6.49
CA PHE A 130 -6.30 -10.64 7.18
C PHE A 130 -5.34 -11.27 8.19
N SER A 131 -5.83 -11.54 9.38
CA SER A 131 -5.16 -12.42 10.34
C SER A 131 -5.71 -13.83 10.21
N ALA A 132 -4.81 -14.81 10.07
CA ALA A 132 -5.13 -16.24 10.04
C ALA A 132 -4.13 -17.00 10.92
N GLY A 133 -4.47 -17.21 12.20
CA GLY A 133 -3.52 -17.69 13.21
C GLY A 133 -2.34 -16.71 13.38
N GLU A 134 -1.11 -17.22 13.35
CA GLU A 134 0.12 -16.41 13.43
C GLU A 134 0.47 -15.67 12.13
N LYS A 135 -0.31 -15.87 11.06
CA LYS A 135 -0.04 -15.30 9.75
C LYS A 135 -0.80 -13.99 9.58
N LEU A 136 -0.13 -13.02 8.97
CA LEU A 136 -0.77 -11.82 8.42
C LEU A 136 -0.75 -11.87 6.90
N ILE A 137 -1.91 -11.86 6.27
CA ILE A 137 -2.05 -11.83 4.82
C ILE A 137 -2.39 -10.41 4.42
N VAL A 138 -1.65 -9.84 3.47
CA VAL A 138 -1.92 -8.53 2.89
C VAL A 138 -2.21 -8.70 1.41
N VAL A 139 -3.30 -8.12 0.94
CA VAL A 139 -3.72 -8.13 -0.46
C VAL A 139 -3.71 -6.71 -1.00
N HIS A 140 -3.11 -6.50 -2.16
CA HIS A 140 -3.12 -5.24 -2.90
C HIS A 140 -3.88 -5.43 -4.20
N GLN A 141 -5.06 -4.84 -4.26
CA GLN A 141 -5.94 -4.86 -5.42
C GLN A 141 -5.83 -3.56 -6.20
N ASN A 142 -5.61 -3.69 -7.51
CA ASN A 142 -5.80 -2.59 -8.44
C ASN A 142 -6.70 -3.02 -9.58
N ILE A 143 -7.84 -2.33 -9.73
CA ILE A 143 -8.72 -2.46 -10.89
C ILE A 143 -8.74 -1.15 -11.67
N GLN A 144 -8.74 -1.29 -13.00
CA GLN A 144 -9.05 -0.21 -13.93
C GLN A 144 -10.56 -0.13 -14.07
N VAL A 145 -11.10 1.07 -13.98
CA VAL A 145 -12.52 1.34 -14.13
C VAL A 145 -12.66 2.27 -15.33
N ASP A 146 -13.48 1.86 -16.28
CA ASP A 146 -13.76 2.66 -17.45
C ASP A 146 -14.51 3.95 -17.06
N PRO A 147 -14.26 5.09 -17.72
CA PRO A 147 -15.03 6.31 -17.51
C PRO A 147 -16.52 6.10 -17.79
N ILE A 148 -17.39 6.85 -17.11
CA ILE A 148 -18.82 6.82 -17.42
C ILE A 148 -19.06 7.54 -18.77
N PRO A 149 -19.72 6.89 -19.74
CA PRO A 149 -20.10 7.54 -21.00
C PRO A 149 -20.90 8.83 -20.78
N GLN A 150 -20.56 9.89 -21.51
CA GLN A 150 -21.32 11.15 -21.48
C GLN A 150 -22.61 11.03 -22.31
N ASN A 151 -23.72 11.49 -21.76
CA ASN A 151 -24.95 11.70 -22.52
C ASN A 151 -24.84 12.96 -23.42
N ALA A 152 -25.83 13.17 -24.30
CA ALA A 152 -25.81 14.27 -25.27
C ALA A 152 -25.69 15.66 -24.61
N PHE A 153 -26.42 15.90 -23.51
CA PHE A 153 -26.36 17.16 -22.78
C PHE A 153 -25.00 17.36 -22.08
N GLN A 154 -24.45 16.31 -21.47
CA GLN A 154 -23.14 16.38 -20.83
C GLN A 154 -22.03 16.69 -21.83
N LYS A 155 -22.09 16.16 -23.05
CA LYS A 155 -21.10 16.48 -24.08
C LYS A 155 -21.07 17.97 -24.45
N ILE A 156 -22.18 18.68 -24.30
CA ILE A 156 -22.33 20.08 -24.69
C ILE A 156 -22.08 21.02 -23.50
N PHE A 157 -22.56 20.65 -22.30
CA PHE A 157 -22.64 21.55 -21.16
C PHE A 157 -21.79 21.13 -19.93
N GLU A 158 -21.30 19.89 -19.87
CA GLU A 158 -20.47 19.45 -18.75
C GLU A 158 -19.07 20.09 -18.86
N SER A 159 -18.64 20.77 -17.81
CA SER A 159 -17.26 21.25 -17.73
C SER A 159 -16.28 20.09 -17.54
N ASP A 160 -15.03 20.28 -17.95
CA ASP A 160 -13.98 19.27 -17.75
C ASP A 160 -13.78 18.91 -16.27
N SER A 161 -13.92 19.88 -15.37
CA SER A 161 -13.84 19.66 -13.93
C SER A 161 -14.96 18.76 -13.43
N ALA A 162 -16.20 19.01 -13.85
CA ALA A 162 -17.35 18.18 -13.48
C ALA A 162 -17.22 16.75 -14.04
N LYS A 163 -16.74 16.62 -15.28
CA LYS A 163 -16.44 15.33 -15.92
C LYS A 163 -15.37 14.54 -15.15
N GLN A 164 -14.28 15.19 -14.77
CA GLN A 164 -13.20 14.57 -14.00
C GLN A 164 -13.69 14.11 -12.63
N GLN A 165 -14.49 14.93 -11.95
CA GLN A 165 -15.08 14.59 -10.65
C GLN A 165 -16.02 13.39 -10.76
N ARG A 166 -16.95 13.40 -11.73
CA ARG A 166 -17.88 12.28 -11.96
C ARG A 166 -17.15 10.96 -12.23
N ASN A 167 -16.12 10.97 -13.08
CA ASN A 167 -15.33 9.77 -13.38
C ASN A 167 -14.52 9.29 -12.17
N ARG A 168 -13.97 10.21 -11.37
CA ARG A 168 -13.25 9.89 -10.13
C ARG A 168 -14.19 9.23 -9.11
N ASP A 169 -15.37 9.79 -8.90
CA ASP A 169 -16.36 9.25 -7.97
C ASP A 169 -16.86 7.87 -8.39
N HIS A 170 -17.09 7.67 -9.70
CA HIS A 170 -17.42 6.36 -10.25
C HIS A 170 -16.31 5.34 -10.01
N SER A 171 -15.07 5.68 -10.37
CA SER A 171 -13.92 4.80 -10.20
C SER A 171 -13.75 4.40 -8.74
N ASN A 172 -13.83 5.38 -7.83
CA ASN A 172 -13.71 5.15 -6.39
C ASN A 172 -14.81 4.24 -5.85
N LEU A 173 -16.07 4.44 -6.27
CA LEU A 173 -17.19 3.60 -5.86
C LEU A 173 -17.01 2.15 -6.31
N VAL A 174 -16.70 1.94 -7.59
CA VAL A 174 -16.52 0.60 -8.16
C VAL A 174 -15.34 -0.11 -7.49
N ARG A 175 -14.23 0.59 -7.25
CA ARG A 175 -13.07 0.06 -6.53
C ARG A 175 -13.41 -0.39 -5.11
N VAL A 176 -14.13 0.42 -4.34
CA VAL A 176 -14.54 0.07 -2.97
C VAL A 176 -15.49 -1.13 -2.95
N GLN A 177 -16.48 -1.16 -3.83
CA GLN A 177 -17.42 -2.29 -3.93
C GLN A 177 -16.73 -3.58 -4.31
N THR A 178 -15.82 -3.50 -5.28
CA THR A 178 -15.05 -4.65 -5.76
C THR A 178 -14.09 -5.16 -4.69
N LEU A 179 -13.41 -4.26 -3.97
CA LEU A 179 -12.54 -4.60 -2.84
C LEU A 179 -13.31 -5.36 -1.75
N HIS A 180 -14.51 -4.90 -1.43
CA HIS A 180 -15.37 -5.55 -0.43
C HIS A 180 -15.80 -6.95 -0.86
N LYS A 181 -16.25 -7.13 -2.10
CA LYS A 181 -16.60 -8.45 -2.64
C LYS A 181 -15.42 -9.41 -2.62
N VAL A 182 -14.24 -8.94 -3.01
CA VAL A 182 -12.99 -9.72 -2.92
C VAL A 182 -12.69 -10.14 -1.48
N ALA A 183 -12.92 -9.26 -0.51
CA ALA A 183 -12.74 -9.61 0.88
C ALA A 183 -13.68 -10.74 1.33
N LEU A 184 -14.97 -10.67 0.95
CA LEU A 184 -15.95 -11.71 1.25
C LEU A 184 -15.57 -13.06 0.60
N ASP A 185 -15.20 -13.06 -0.68
CA ASP A 185 -14.76 -14.27 -1.39
C ASP A 185 -13.54 -14.93 -0.73
N ILE A 186 -12.58 -14.13 -0.24
CA ILE A 186 -11.39 -14.65 0.46
C ILE A 186 -11.79 -15.26 1.80
N VAL A 187 -12.62 -14.58 2.59
CA VAL A 187 -13.06 -15.05 3.91
C VAL A 187 -13.85 -16.35 3.79
N ASP A 188 -14.75 -16.44 2.82
CA ASP A 188 -15.54 -17.66 2.54
C ASP A 188 -14.64 -18.87 2.22
N GLN A 189 -13.56 -18.65 1.47
CA GLN A 189 -12.64 -19.71 1.06
C GLN A 189 -11.53 -20.01 2.07
N MET A 190 -11.34 -19.17 3.08
CA MET A 190 -10.30 -19.30 4.09
C MET A 190 -10.89 -19.20 5.50
N PRO A 191 -11.52 -20.28 6.01
CA PRO A 191 -12.17 -20.29 7.32
C PRO A 191 -11.21 -20.01 8.50
N SER A 192 -9.90 -20.12 8.27
CA SER A 192 -8.87 -19.80 9.27
C SER A 192 -8.73 -18.29 9.54
N ILE A 193 -9.34 -17.43 8.72
CA ILE A 193 -9.29 -15.98 8.92
C ILE A 193 -10.15 -15.60 10.13
N THR A 194 -9.55 -14.91 11.10
CA THR A 194 -10.22 -14.52 12.36
C THR A 194 -10.52 -13.04 12.45
N ARG A 195 -9.77 -12.20 11.73
CA ARG A 195 -9.94 -10.75 11.68
C ARG A 195 -9.46 -10.21 10.35
N GLY A 196 -10.01 -9.08 9.91
CA GLY A 196 -9.47 -8.35 8.77
C GLY A 196 -9.77 -6.87 8.80
N ALA A 197 -9.10 -6.13 7.92
CA ALA A 197 -9.31 -4.72 7.66
C ALA A 197 -9.28 -4.45 6.15
N GLN A 198 -10.05 -3.45 5.72
CA GLN A 198 -10.09 -2.97 4.36
C GLN A 198 -9.68 -1.50 4.34
N ILE A 199 -8.70 -1.16 3.50
CA ILE A 199 -8.22 0.20 3.29
C ILE A 199 -8.39 0.55 1.82
N SER A 200 -9.00 1.68 1.55
CA SER A 200 -9.36 2.15 0.22
C SER A 200 -9.01 3.62 0.03
N VAL A 201 -9.17 4.10 -1.20
CA VAL A 201 -9.03 5.52 -1.57
C VAL A 201 -9.87 6.46 -0.69
N LYS A 202 -10.98 5.99 -0.10
CA LYS A 202 -11.78 6.79 0.84
C LYS A 202 -11.06 7.05 2.16
N ASP A 203 -10.24 6.10 2.59
CA ASP A 203 -9.51 6.15 3.85
C ASP A 203 -8.26 7.01 3.76
N TYR A 204 -7.65 7.07 2.57
CA TYR A 204 -6.36 7.73 2.38
C TYR A 204 -6.33 8.91 1.40
N GLY A 205 -7.44 9.19 0.72
CA GLY A 205 -7.52 10.27 -0.26
C GLY A 205 -6.84 9.88 -1.57
N ASP A 206 -5.85 10.66 -2.03
CA ASP A 206 -5.28 10.50 -3.36
C ASP A 206 -4.21 9.41 -3.44
N LYS A 207 -3.16 9.55 -2.61
CA LYS A 207 -1.99 8.68 -2.62
C LYS A 207 -1.68 8.21 -1.22
N ALA A 208 -1.19 6.99 -1.10
CA ALA A 208 -0.68 6.50 0.17
C ALA A 208 0.40 5.45 -0.02
N ARG A 209 1.12 5.16 1.06
CA ARG A 209 1.99 3.99 1.15
C ARG A 209 1.63 3.25 2.42
N ILE A 210 1.48 1.94 2.31
CA ILE A 210 1.36 1.09 3.48
C ILE A 210 2.70 0.43 3.74
N PHE A 211 3.09 0.42 5.00
CA PHE A 211 4.27 -0.29 5.46
C PHE A 211 3.97 -1.01 6.77
N GLY A 212 4.80 -1.98 7.12
CA GLY A 212 4.63 -2.77 8.32
C GLY A 212 5.94 -2.96 9.05
N ILE A 213 5.85 -3.08 10.38
CA ILE A 213 6.97 -3.37 11.26
C ILE A 213 6.56 -4.53 12.15
N LYS A 214 7.40 -5.57 12.20
CA LYS A 214 7.23 -6.69 13.12
C LYS A 214 7.83 -6.33 14.47
N ARG A 215 7.06 -6.47 15.54
CA ARG A 215 7.51 -6.25 16.93
C ARG A 215 7.03 -7.37 17.83
N HIS A 216 7.96 -7.91 18.63
CA HIS A 216 7.65 -8.97 19.59
C HIS A 216 6.87 -10.15 18.96
N GLY A 217 7.16 -10.47 17.70
CA GLY A 217 6.48 -11.53 16.95
C GLY A 217 5.23 -11.10 16.18
N ALA A 218 4.63 -9.94 16.48
CA ALA A 218 3.39 -9.47 15.86
C ALA A 218 3.63 -8.36 14.83
N TRP A 219 2.82 -8.33 13.77
CA TRP A 219 2.88 -7.29 12.75
C TRP A 219 2.02 -6.08 13.10
N ARG A 220 2.59 -4.89 12.93
CA ARG A 220 1.87 -3.62 12.93
C ARG A 220 1.95 -2.98 11.56
N LEU A 221 0.82 -2.66 10.96
CA LEU A 221 0.74 -2.00 9.67
C LEU A 221 0.33 -0.54 9.84
N TYR A 222 0.96 0.31 9.05
CA TYR A 222 0.82 1.74 9.08
C TYR A 222 0.53 2.25 7.67
N ILE A 223 -0.21 3.34 7.59
CA ILE A 223 -0.38 4.09 6.35
C ILE A 223 0.30 5.45 6.48
N ASN A 224 1.05 5.83 5.45
CA ASN A 224 1.62 7.17 5.28
C ASN A 224 0.90 7.84 4.10
N LYS A 225 0.11 8.88 4.39
CA LYS A 225 -0.76 9.56 3.42
C LYS A 225 -0.66 11.09 3.53
N PRO A 226 -0.93 11.86 2.47
CA PRO A 226 -1.02 13.31 2.54
C PRO A 226 -2.06 13.77 3.58
N ASN A 227 -1.75 14.86 4.27
CA ASN A 227 -2.62 15.52 5.25
C ASN A 227 -2.81 17.00 4.90
N GLY A 228 -3.47 17.25 3.76
CA GLY A 228 -3.70 18.59 3.23
C GLY A 228 -2.39 19.41 3.15
N ASN A 229 -2.42 20.63 3.67
CA ASN A 229 -1.26 21.52 3.68
C ASN A 229 -0.22 21.17 4.77
N ARG A 230 -0.46 20.14 5.60
CA ARG A 230 0.42 19.74 6.71
C ARG A 230 1.46 18.69 6.29
N GLY A 231 1.58 18.40 4.99
CA GLY A 231 2.51 17.41 4.46
C GLY A 231 1.91 16.00 4.49
N TYR A 232 2.55 15.08 5.20
CA TYR A 232 2.13 13.68 5.31
C TYR A 232 1.86 13.31 6.76
N GLN A 233 0.94 12.37 6.97
CA GLN A 233 0.57 11.79 8.25
C GLN A 233 0.77 10.28 8.21
N THR A 234 1.36 9.75 9.28
CA THR A 234 1.46 8.32 9.52
C THR A 234 0.52 7.90 10.64
N GLU A 235 -0.26 6.85 10.40
CA GLU A 235 -1.19 6.28 11.38
C GLU A 235 -1.11 4.75 11.37
N LEU A 236 -1.35 4.13 12.53
CA LEU A 236 -1.52 2.69 12.66
C LEU A 236 -2.88 2.31 12.08
N ILE A 237 -2.92 1.33 11.18
CA ILE A 237 -4.15 0.85 10.54
C ILE A 237 -4.48 -0.60 10.92
N TYR A 238 -3.50 -1.35 11.43
CA TYR A 238 -3.69 -2.72 11.86
C TYR A 238 -2.60 -3.14 12.84
N GLU A 239 -2.98 -3.89 13.86
CA GLU A 239 -2.08 -4.62 14.74
C GLU A 239 -2.57 -6.06 14.80
N GLN A 240 -1.67 -7.03 14.61
CA GLN A 240 -1.95 -8.46 14.68
C GLN A 240 -2.17 -8.89 16.13
#